data_AF-A0A0B0EPW7-F1
#
_entry.id   AF-A0A0B0EPW7-F1
#
_cell.length_a   1.000
_cell.length_b   1.000
_cell.length_c   1.000
_cell.angle_alpha   90.00
_cell.angle_beta   90.00
_cell.angle_gamma   90.00
#
_symmetry.space_group_name_H-M   'P 1'
#
loop_
_entity.id
_entity.type
_entity.pdbx_description
1 polymer ?
#
loop_
_entity_poly.entity_id
_entity_poly.type
_entity_poly.pdbx_seq_one_letter_code
_entity_poly.pdbx_strand_id
1 'polypeptide(L)'
;MSYIVLSRRYRPKSFNEIVGQKHVVTTLVNALQSDRVAHAYLFAGPRGVGKTSMARILSKALNCQKGTTDTPCNKCATCNSITNGNDIDVLEIDGASNRGIDEIRNIRQNVGYTPAVSKHKIYIIDEVHMLTKEAFNALLKTLEEPPEHVKFIFATTSPSRVPDTVQSRCQRFDFKNISIPDISDRLAQICKTENIAAEEEVLQSIAKYARGGLRDSESILDQLASFCHEKITLRDVYDIFGVVSEEKLSGLINSFTEKNPELSIEIFHGIMESGRDIEGFIDQLLLYIRDLLLVSVCKKQRDTIETVSGDLNLLRTQSSSFSPETLMYMFQVISEAKTKTRDLLQQKIYLEVLFVKLATMEDLRPLSSVLDKIEGMKKMFDGSAVNTGKAISISKVDVATPAKPEIQVKPSQDSVVFDKKASPDISLAETWNKAMIELQTKKKTTWALLKNARVLNIDDNEAIVEVPKNYLVHKERLEKPEEKRIIDGCLEKVTGKKIHVKFIVSKNGFKVVENKSSGHGVVQEGKSKKSDDIKNEPMVKKAIEFFDGSIVNVREEKG
;
A
#
# COMPACT_ATOMS: atom_id res chain seq x y z
N MET A 1 -24.50 -22.61 -29.45
CA MET A 1 -24.71 -21.49 -28.49
C MET A 1 -23.35 -21.09 -27.97
N SER A 2 -23.06 -19.80 -27.84
CA SER A 2 -21.82 -19.33 -27.23
C SER A 2 -21.77 -19.77 -25.77
N TYR A 3 -20.62 -20.29 -25.33
CA TYR A 3 -20.39 -20.60 -23.93
C TYR A 3 -20.54 -19.34 -23.08
N ILE A 4 -21.33 -19.42 -22.00
CA ILE A 4 -21.50 -18.33 -21.04
C ILE A 4 -20.84 -18.74 -19.74
N VAL A 5 -19.79 -18.01 -19.37
CA VAL A 5 -19.05 -18.14 -18.11
C VAL A 5 -20.02 -18.19 -16.91
N LEU A 6 -19.74 -19.09 -15.95
CA LEU A 6 -20.60 -19.30 -14.77
C LEU A 6 -20.95 -18.00 -14.04
N SER A 7 -19.99 -17.09 -13.87
CA SER A 7 -20.19 -15.82 -13.16
C SER A 7 -21.20 -14.87 -13.84
N ARG A 8 -21.49 -15.06 -15.13
CA ARG A 8 -22.56 -14.36 -15.84
C ARG A 8 -23.87 -15.14 -15.81
N ARG A 9 -23.81 -16.47 -15.93
CA ARG A 9 -24.98 -17.35 -15.96
C ARG A 9 -25.72 -17.40 -14.62
N TYR A 10 -24.97 -17.48 -13.52
CA TYR A 10 -25.49 -17.57 -12.15
C TYR A 10 -25.66 -16.22 -11.45
N ARG A 11 -25.56 -15.12 -12.20
CA ARG A 11 -25.76 -13.77 -11.68
C ARG A 11 -27.16 -13.68 -11.02
N PRO A 12 -27.25 -13.28 -9.74
CA PRO A 12 -28.52 -13.25 -9.02
C PRO A 12 -29.60 -12.43 -9.73
N LYS A 13 -30.81 -13.00 -9.83
CA LYS A 13 -31.95 -12.36 -10.48
C LYS A 13 -32.97 -11.82 -9.47
N SER A 14 -32.91 -12.24 -8.23
CA SER A 14 -33.82 -11.81 -7.16
C SER A 14 -33.04 -11.52 -5.88
N PHE A 15 -33.64 -10.76 -4.96
CA PHE A 15 -32.99 -10.44 -3.67
C PHE A 15 -32.66 -11.68 -2.84
N ASN A 16 -33.45 -12.75 -2.98
CA ASN A 16 -33.26 -14.02 -2.25
C ASN A 16 -32.04 -14.82 -2.73
N GLU A 17 -31.57 -14.56 -3.95
CA GLU A 17 -30.37 -15.21 -4.51
C GLU A 17 -29.07 -14.48 -4.14
N ILE A 18 -29.14 -13.33 -3.48
CA ILE A 18 -27.96 -12.58 -3.04
C ILE A 18 -27.35 -13.26 -1.81
N VAL A 19 -26.09 -13.64 -1.91
CA VAL A 19 -25.34 -14.33 -0.86
C VAL A 19 -24.64 -13.31 0.05
N GLY A 20 -24.69 -13.53 1.37
CA GLY A 20 -23.90 -12.79 2.38
C GLY A 20 -24.37 -11.36 2.73
N GLN A 21 -25.27 -10.74 1.97
CA GLN A 21 -25.66 -9.31 2.14
C GLN A 21 -27.05 -9.12 2.75
N LYS A 22 -27.40 -9.90 3.78
CA LYS A 22 -28.75 -9.90 4.38
C LYS A 22 -29.19 -8.50 4.85
N HIS A 23 -28.30 -7.73 5.48
CA HIS A 23 -28.62 -6.39 6.00
C HIS A 23 -28.99 -5.40 4.89
N VAL A 24 -28.29 -5.44 3.75
CA VAL A 24 -28.60 -4.58 2.59
C VAL A 24 -29.92 -5.00 1.97
N VAL A 25 -30.11 -6.30 1.75
CA VAL A 25 -31.34 -6.86 1.18
C VAL A 25 -32.56 -6.46 2.00
N THR A 26 -32.56 -6.72 3.31
CA THR A 26 -33.69 -6.40 4.19
C THR A 26 -34.02 -4.92 4.17
N THR A 27 -33.01 -4.04 4.17
CA THR A 27 -33.24 -2.59 4.15
C THR A 27 -33.85 -2.12 2.83
N LEU A 28 -33.37 -2.63 1.69
CA LEU A 28 -33.92 -2.29 0.37
C LEU A 28 -35.34 -2.83 0.18
N VAL A 29 -35.62 -4.05 0.63
CA VAL A 29 -36.96 -4.64 0.61
C VAL A 29 -37.93 -3.81 1.44
N ASN A 30 -37.54 -3.41 2.66
CA ASN A 30 -38.37 -2.56 3.51
C ASN A 30 -38.61 -1.18 2.90
N ALA A 31 -37.60 -0.60 2.21
CA ALA A 31 -37.74 0.67 1.51
C ALA A 31 -38.74 0.57 0.34
N LEU A 32 -38.71 -0.53 -0.42
CA LEU A 32 -39.64 -0.81 -1.50
C LEU A 32 -41.08 -0.99 -0.98
N GLN A 33 -41.25 -1.76 0.10
CA GLN A 33 -42.57 -2.02 0.70
C GLN A 33 -43.19 -0.78 1.35
N SER A 34 -42.36 0.12 1.89
CA SER A 34 -42.82 1.37 2.51
C SER A 34 -42.88 2.55 1.55
N ASP A 35 -42.64 2.34 0.25
CA ASP A 35 -42.54 3.38 -0.79
C ASP A 35 -41.60 4.55 -0.43
N ARG A 36 -40.54 4.25 0.34
CA ARG A 36 -39.51 5.20 0.78
C ARG A 36 -38.21 4.97 0.04
N VAL A 37 -38.29 4.94 -1.28
CA VAL A 37 -37.13 4.73 -2.16
C VAL A 37 -36.39 6.06 -2.37
N ALA A 38 -35.13 6.11 -1.97
CA ALA A 38 -34.27 7.28 -2.13
C ALA A 38 -34.05 7.61 -3.62
N HIS A 39 -33.74 8.88 -3.90
CA HIS A 39 -33.39 9.32 -5.26
C HIS A 39 -31.98 8.86 -5.68
N ALA A 40 -31.08 8.64 -4.72
CA ALA A 40 -29.72 8.19 -4.98
C ALA A 40 -29.23 7.17 -3.95
N TYR A 41 -28.58 6.11 -4.44
CA TYR A 41 -27.98 5.04 -3.65
C TYR A 41 -26.48 4.96 -3.92
N LEU A 42 -25.68 4.73 -2.87
CA LEU A 42 -24.25 4.46 -2.99
C LEU A 42 -23.92 3.07 -2.42
N PHE A 43 -23.65 2.12 -3.29
CA PHE A 43 -23.22 0.77 -2.96
C PHE A 43 -21.70 0.71 -2.89
N ALA A 44 -21.18 0.62 -1.67
CA ALA A 44 -19.74 0.60 -1.40
C ALA A 44 -19.31 -0.77 -0.90
N GLY A 45 -18.18 -1.27 -1.37
CA GLY A 45 -17.58 -2.50 -0.83
C GLY A 45 -16.70 -3.24 -1.82
N PRO A 46 -16.11 -4.37 -1.41
CA PRO A 46 -15.13 -5.10 -2.21
C PRO A 46 -15.65 -5.57 -3.57
N ARG A 47 -14.75 -5.87 -4.50
CA ARG A 47 -15.14 -6.40 -5.82
C ARG A 47 -15.79 -7.78 -5.66
N GLY A 48 -16.73 -8.11 -6.55
CA GLY A 48 -17.31 -9.45 -6.61
C GLY A 48 -18.38 -9.79 -5.55
N VAL A 49 -18.67 -8.90 -4.60
CA VAL A 49 -19.68 -9.10 -3.53
C VAL A 49 -21.14 -8.86 -3.95
N GLY A 50 -21.39 -8.52 -5.22
CA GLY A 50 -22.74 -8.38 -5.77
C GLY A 50 -23.32 -6.96 -5.86
N LYS A 51 -22.51 -5.89 -5.77
CA LYS A 51 -22.97 -4.49 -5.87
C LYS A 51 -23.80 -4.19 -7.14
N THR A 52 -23.24 -4.43 -8.32
CA THR A 52 -23.91 -4.20 -9.61
C THR A 52 -25.10 -5.14 -9.81
N SER A 53 -25.01 -6.38 -9.29
CA SER A 53 -26.14 -7.32 -9.32
C SER A 53 -27.30 -6.81 -8.47
N MET A 54 -27.02 -6.28 -7.27
CA MET A 54 -28.02 -5.64 -6.41
C MET A 54 -28.65 -4.42 -7.10
N ALA A 55 -27.84 -3.59 -7.77
CA ALA A 55 -28.32 -2.44 -8.53
C ALA A 55 -29.34 -2.86 -9.60
N ARG A 56 -29.02 -3.88 -10.40
CA ARG A 56 -29.95 -4.42 -11.40
C ARG A 56 -31.22 -5.00 -10.78
N ILE A 57 -31.13 -5.71 -9.65
CA ILE A 57 -32.30 -6.26 -8.96
C ILE A 57 -33.20 -5.13 -8.45
N LEU A 58 -32.63 -4.09 -7.85
CA LEU A 58 -33.36 -2.91 -7.41
C LEU A 58 -34.02 -2.19 -8.61
N SER A 59 -33.31 -2.03 -9.73
CA SER A 59 -33.90 -1.47 -10.94
C SER A 59 -35.09 -2.29 -11.46
N LYS A 60 -34.99 -3.62 -11.43
CA LYS A 60 -36.12 -4.51 -11.78
C LYS A 60 -37.28 -4.38 -10.81
N ALA A 61 -37.00 -4.26 -9.51
CA ALA A 61 -38.02 -4.09 -8.49
C ALA A 61 -38.82 -2.79 -8.66
N LEU A 62 -38.15 -1.71 -9.08
CA LEU A 62 -38.76 -0.40 -9.32
C LEU A 62 -39.52 -0.29 -10.65
N ASN A 63 -39.07 -1.01 -11.69
CA ASN A 63 -39.58 -0.90 -13.05
C ASN A 63 -40.35 -2.15 -13.53
N CYS A 64 -40.65 -3.10 -12.64
CA CYS A 64 -41.44 -4.28 -13.01
C CYS A 64 -42.83 -3.85 -13.50
N GLN A 65 -43.29 -4.44 -14.61
CA GLN A 65 -44.64 -4.19 -15.15
C GLN A 65 -45.78 -4.56 -14.19
N LYS A 66 -45.52 -5.44 -13.20
CA LYS A 66 -46.48 -5.76 -12.14
C LYS A 66 -46.60 -4.68 -11.05
N GLY A 67 -45.82 -3.59 -11.17
CA GLY A 67 -45.69 -2.54 -10.16
C GLY A 67 -44.42 -2.68 -9.33
N THR A 68 -44.16 -1.67 -8.48
CA THR A 68 -43.05 -1.69 -7.52
C THR A 68 -43.22 -2.88 -6.59
N THR A 69 -42.24 -3.79 -6.59
CA THR A 69 -42.30 -5.02 -5.78
C THR A 69 -40.92 -5.43 -5.29
N ASP A 70 -40.85 -6.05 -4.13
CA ASP A 70 -39.67 -6.73 -3.61
C ASP A 70 -39.34 -8.02 -4.36
N THR A 71 -40.28 -8.59 -5.13
CA THR A 71 -40.11 -9.84 -5.85
C THR A 71 -40.30 -9.64 -7.36
N PRO A 72 -39.26 -9.14 -8.06
CA PRO A 72 -39.37 -8.87 -9.49
C PRO A 72 -39.71 -10.15 -10.27
N CYS A 73 -40.65 -10.06 -11.21
CA CYS A 73 -41.23 -11.24 -11.83
C CYS A 73 -40.26 -12.03 -12.73
N ASN A 74 -39.18 -11.39 -13.20
CA ASN A 74 -38.17 -11.97 -14.10
C ASN A 74 -38.73 -12.60 -15.39
N LYS A 75 -39.94 -12.22 -15.79
CA LYS A 75 -40.63 -12.74 -16.98
C LYS A 75 -41.09 -11.64 -17.95
N CYS A 76 -41.34 -10.43 -17.45
CA CYS A 76 -41.78 -9.32 -18.30
C CYS A 76 -40.62 -8.76 -19.15
N ALA A 77 -40.98 -8.03 -20.22
CA ALA A 77 -40.01 -7.44 -21.15
C ALA A 77 -38.98 -6.57 -20.42
N THR A 78 -39.43 -5.66 -19.53
CA THR A 78 -38.55 -4.79 -18.74
C THR A 78 -37.58 -5.58 -17.85
N CYS A 79 -38.05 -6.60 -17.12
CA CYS A 79 -37.16 -7.41 -16.29
C CYS A 79 -36.10 -8.16 -17.11
N ASN A 80 -36.46 -8.65 -18.30
CA ASN A 80 -35.53 -9.34 -19.19
C ASN A 80 -34.52 -8.36 -19.80
N SER A 81 -34.97 -7.19 -20.27
CA SER A 81 -34.10 -6.13 -20.80
C SER A 81 -33.07 -5.66 -19.77
N ILE A 82 -33.50 -5.40 -18.53
CA ILE A 82 -32.60 -5.01 -17.44
C ILE A 82 -31.60 -6.13 -17.10
N THR A 83 -32.05 -7.39 -17.09
CA THR A 83 -31.16 -8.53 -16.81
C THR A 83 -30.07 -8.63 -17.88
N ASN A 84 -30.43 -8.40 -19.14
CA ASN A 84 -29.51 -8.41 -20.28
C ASN A 84 -28.63 -7.14 -20.36
N GLY A 85 -29.03 -6.05 -19.71
CA GLY A 85 -28.31 -4.77 -19.72
C GLY A 85 -28.63 -3.87 -20.91
N ASN A 86 -29.76 -4.10 -21.61
CA ASN A 86 -30.14 -3.41 -22.85
C ASN A 86 -31.46 -2.65 -22.69
N ASP A 87 -31.79 -2.21 -21.47
CA ASP A 87 -33.02 -1.46 -21.22
C ASP A 87 -32.84 0.01 -21.60
N ILE A 88 -33.91 0.64 -22.10
CA ILE A 88 -33.88 2.05 -22.55
C ILE A 88 -33.90 3.01 -21.36
N ASP A 89 -34.61 2.63 -20.29
CA ASP A 89 -34.80 3.47 -19.11
C ASP A 89 -33.83 3.13 -17.98
N VAL A 90 -33.14 1.99 -18.05
CA VAL A 90 -32.06 1.62 -17.12
C VAL A 90 -30.72 1.63 -17.85
N LEU A 91 -29.97 2.72 -17.66
CA LEU A 91 -28.65 2.89 -18.28
C LEU A 91 -27.54 2.46 -17.31
N GLU A 92 -26.77 1.45 -17.69
CA GLU A 92 -25.58 1.01 -16.96
C GLU A 92 -24.32 1.57 -17.61
N ILE A 93 -23.56 2.34 -16.83
CA ILE A 93 -22.38 3.07 -17.28
C ILE A 93 -21.20 2.61 -16.44
N ASP A 94 -20.17 2.09 -17.11
CA ASP A 94 -18.90 1.80 -16.45
C ASP A 94 -18.08 3.08 -16.32
N GLY A 95 -17.88 3.55 -15.09
CA GLY A 95 -17.08 4.72 -14.77
C GLY A 95 -15.60 4.54 -15.14
N ALA A 96 -15.10 3.32 -15.27
CA ALA A 96 -13.73 3.05 -15.72
C ALA A 96 -13.54 3.32 -17.22
N SER A 97 -14.55 3.05 -18.04
CA SER A 97 -14.54 3.30 -19.49
C SER A 97 -15.05 4.70 -19.84
N ASN A 98 -16.00 5.23 -19.08
CA ASN A 98 -16.67 6.50 -19.33
C ASN A 98 -16.25 7.56 -18.30
N ARG A 99 -14.93 7.78 -18.16
CA ARG A 99 -14.37 8.72 -17.17
C ARG A 99 -14.67 10.19 -17.49
N GLY A 100 -14.87 10.49 -18.78
CA GLY A 100 -14.93 11.85 -19.33
C GLY A 100 -16.19 12.62 -18.94
N ILE A 101 -16.08 13.95 -18.93
CA ILE A 101 -17.20 14.84 -18.59
C ILE A 101 -18.36 14.80 -19.60
N ASP A 102 -18.08 14.47 -20.86
CA ASP A 102 -19.08 14.58 -21.92
C ASP A 102 -20.19 13.55 -21.78
N GLU A 103 -19.87 12.32 -21.37
CA GLU A 103 -20.88 11.29 -21.11
C GLU A 103 -21.80 11.71 -19.95
N ILE A 104 -21.21 12.27 -18.89
CA ILE A 104 -21.99 12.78 -17.76
C ILE A 104 -22.83 14.01 -18.13
N ARG A 105 -22.36 14.86 -19.04
CA ARG A 105 -23.16 15.97 -19.58
C ARG A 105 -24.35 15.45 -20.38
N ASN A 106 -24.16 14.41 -21.18
CA ASN A 106 -25.25 13.74 -21.91
C ASN A 106 -26.28 13.17 -20.94
N ILE A 107 -25.84 12.52 -19.86
CA ILE A 107 -26.75 12.07 -18.78
C ILE A 107 -27.53 13.26 -18.25
N ARG A 108 -26.86 14.34 -17.84
CA ARG A 108 -27.51 15.51 -17.25
C ARG A 108 -28.58 16.13 -18.17
N GLN A 109 -28.31 16.20 -19.47
CA GLN A 109 -29.28 16.67 -20.46
C GLN A 109 -30.47 15.70 -20.57
N ASN A 110 -30.20 14.40 -20.50
CA ASN A 110 -31.21 13.36 -20.67
C ASN A 110 -32.05 13.08 -19.41
N VAL A 111 -31.60 13.53 -18.23
CA VAL A 111 -32.27 13.34 -16.95
C VAL A 111 -33.61 14.08 -16.87
N GLY A 112 -33.73 15.22 -17.56
CA GLY A 112 -34.97 16.01 -17.56
C GLY A 112 -36.14 15.35 -18.31
N TYR A 113 -35.89 14.38 -19.18
CA TYR A 113 -36.95 13.70 -19.93
C TYR A 113 -37.58 12.58 -19.11
N THR A 114 -38.89 12.41 -19.26
CA THR A 114 -39.64 11.29 -18.67
C THR A 114 -39.17 9.94 -19.24
N PRO A 115 -39.32 8.84 -18.49
CA PRO A 115 -38.97 7.51 -18.99
C PRO A 115 -39.89 7.10 -20.15
N ALA A 116 -39.39 6.26 -21.06
CA ALA A 116 -40.10 5.89 -22.28
C ALA A 116 -41.11 4.75 -22.06
N VAL A 117 -40.75 3.74 -21.27
CA VAL A 117 -41.55 2.52 -21.06
C VAL A 117 -41.76 2.24 -19.57
N SER A 118 -40.76 2.54 -18.75
CA SER A 118 -40.71 2.20 -17.33
C SER A 118 -41.29 3.31 -16.45
N LYS A 119 -41.54 3.01 -15.17
CA LYS A 119 -41.98 4.02 -14.19
C LYS A 119 -40.87 5.00 -13.82
N HIS A 120 -39.63 4.52 -13.71
CA HIS A 120 -38.46 5.32 -13.35
C HIS A 120 -37.36 5.18 -14.39
N LYS A 121 -36.60 6.26 -14.58
CA LYS A 121 -35.35 6.30 -15.33
C LYS A 121 -34.19 6.12 -14.36
N ILE A 122 -33.43 5.05 -14.51
CA ILE A 122 -32.42 4.62 -13.54
C ILE A 122 -31.04 4.67 -14.18
N TYR A 123 -30.11 5.38 -13.53
CA TYR A 123 -28.71 5.43 -13.94
C TYR A 123 -27.88 4.60 -12.96
N ILE A 124 -27.31 3.50 -13.44
CA ILE A 124 -26.35 2.68 -12.69
C ILE A 124 -24.96 3.10 -13.13
N ILE A 125 -24.16 3.68 -12.24
CA ILE A 125 -22.76 4.01 -12.53
C ILE A 125 -21.87 3.09 -11.71
N ASP A 126 -21.25 2.12 -12.38
CA ASP A 126 -20.29 1.20 -11.76
C ASP A 126 -18.90 1.83 -11.69
N GLU A 127 -18.13 1.42 -10.68
CA GLU A 127 -16.83 2.01 -10.32
C GLU A 127 -16.81 3.55 -10.38
N VAL A 128 -17.81 4.20 -9.78
CA VAL A 128 -18.01 5.67 -9.83
C VAL A 128 -16.77 6.46 -9.37
N HIS A 129 -15.92 5.86 -8.53
CA HIS A 129 -14.68 6.47 -8.07
C HIS A 129 -13.64 6.71 -9.18
N MET A 130 -13.84 6.15 -10.38
CA MET A 130 -13.01 6.36 -11.56
C MET A 130 -13.40 7.63 -12.35
N LEU A 131 -14.55 8.26 -12.03
CA LEU A 131 -14.96 9.50 -12.65
C LEU A 131 -14.04 10.67 -12.30
N THR A 132 -13.89 11.62 -13.22
CA THR A 132 -13.14 12.84 -12.95
C THR A 132 -13.90 13.76 -11.99
N LYS A 133 -13.19 14.73 -11.38
CA LYS A 133 -13.80 15.70 -10.47
C LYS A 133 -14.83 16.57 -11.19
N GLU A 134 -14.56 16.91 -12.44
CA GLU A 134 -15.45 17.73 -13.26
C GLU A 134 -16.74 16.97 -13.60
N ALA A 135 -16.65 15.65 -13.83
CA ALA A 135 -17.78 14.76 -13.99
C ALA A 135 -18.66 14.72 -12.71
N PHE A 136 -18.05 14.56 -11.53
CA PHE A 136 -18.81 14.64 -10.27
C PHE A 136 -19.53 15.98 -10.09
N ASN A 137 -18.86 17.10 -10.36
CA ASN A 137 -19.47 18.42 -10.25
C ASN A 137 -20.64 18.62 -11.21
N ALA A 138 -20.60 17.98 -12.38
CA ALA A 138 -21.70 18.02 -13.33
C ALA A 138 -22.97 17.29 -12.83
N LEU A 139 -22.81 16.26 -11.98
CA LEU A 139 -23.91 15.52 -11.36
C LEU A 139 -24.48 16.20 -10.11
N LEU A 140 -23.71 17.06 -9.42
CA LEU A 140 -24.12 17.63 -8.13
C LEU A 140 -25.46 18.36 -8.19
N LYS A 141 -25.67 19.21 -9.21
CA LYS A 141 -26.94 19.94 -9.38
C LYS A 141 -28.14 18.98 -9.50
N THR A 142 -27.94 17.88 -10.21
CA THR A 142 -28.97 16.86 -10.42
C THR A 142 -29.22 16.00 -9.18
N LEU A 143 -28.20 15.81 -8.34
CA LEU A 143 -28.34 15.11 -7.05
C LEU A 143 -28.94 16.02 -5.96
N GLU A 144 -28.79 17.34 -6.08
CA GLU A 144 -29.41 18.33 -5.19
C GLU A 144 -30.91 18.50 -5.48
N GLU A 145 -31.27 18.57 -6.77
CA GLU A 145 -32.64 18.75 -7.23
C GLU A 145 -33.02 17.64 -8.22
N PRO A 146 -33.18 16.38 -7.75
CA PRO A 146 -33.47 15.25 -8.62
C PRO A 146 -34.94 15.27 -9.08
N PRO A 147 -35.23 15.03 -10.37
CA PRO A 147 -36.58 14.76 -10.82
C PRO A 147 -37.16 13.51 -10.15
N GLU A 148 -38.47 13.50 -9.83
CA GLU A 148 -39.12 12.40 -9.10
C GLU A 148 -38.99 11.03 -9.80
N HIS A 149 -39.02 11.04 -11.14
CA HIS A 149 -38.92 9.84 -11.98
C HIS A 149 -37.49 9.32 -12.14
N VAL A 150 -36.47 10.02 -11.62
CA VAL A 150 -35.06 9.67 -11.84
C VAL A 150 -34.46 9.08 -10.57
N LYS A 151 -33.73 7.97 -10.73
CA LYS A 151 -33.02 7.31 -9.63
C LYS A 151 -31.56 7.05 -10.03
N PHE A 152 -30.63 7.34 -9.12
CA PHE A 152 -29.21 7.04 -9.29
C PHE A 152 -28.78 5.88 -8.40
N ILE A 153 -27.98 4.98 -8.96
CA ILE A 153 -27.34 3.90 -8.21
C ILE A 153 -25.84 3.92 -8.54
N PHE A 154 -25.04 4.36 -7.59
CA PHE A 154 -23.59 4.38 -7.69
C PHE A 154 -23.00 3.12 -7.06
N ALA A 155 -22.06 2.46 -7.74
CA ALA A 155 -21.29 1.36 -7.16
C ALA A 155 -19.80 1.72 -7.12
N THR A 156 -19.12 1.39 -6.02
CA THR A 156 -17.68 1.65 -5.86
C THR A 156 -16.98 0.61 -5.00
N THR A 157 -15.75 0.27 -5.38
CA THR A 157 -14.80 -0.46 -4.53
C THR A 157 -14.03 0.42 -3.56
N SER A 158 -13.97 1.73 -3.81
CA SER A 158 -13.20 2.70 -3.04
C SER A 158 -14.07 3.89 -2.63
N PRO A 159 -14.85 3.79 -1.54
CA PRO A 159 -15.74 4.87 -1.11
C PRO A 159 -14.99 6.15 -0.75
N SER A 160 -13.77 6.05 -0.22
CA SER A 160 -12.93 7.21 0.15
C SER A 160 -12.50 8.09 -1.02
N ARG A 161 -12.59 7.58 -2.25
CA ARG A 161 -12.28 8.35 -3.47
C ARG A 161 -13.51 9.09 -4.03
N VAL A 162 -14.70 8.79 -3.52
CA VAL A 162 -15.93 9.50 -3.90
C VAL A 162 -16.04 10.78 -3.08
N PRO A 163 -16.27 11.95 -3.69
CA PRO A 163 -16.39 13.21 -2.95
C PRO A 163 -17.48 13.15 -1.86
N ASP A 164 -17.20 13.71 -0.69
CA ASP A 164 -18.15 13.75 0.43
C ASP A 164 -19.45 14.47 0.06
N THR A 165 -19.39 15.42 -0.88
CA THR A 165 -20.55 16.13 -1.44
C THR A 165 -21.54 15.20 -2.15
N VAL A 166 -21.06 14.10 -2.73
CA VAL A 166 -21.91 13.08 -3.35
C VAL A 166 -22.38 12.09 -2.30
N GLN A 167 -21.48 11.68 -1.40
CA GLN A 167 -21.81 10.73 -0.32
C GLN A 167 -22.93 11.25 0.58
N SER A 168 -22.94 12.55 0.91
CA SER A 168 -23.96 13.15 1.77
C SER A 168 -25.36 13.21 1.15
N ARG A 169 -25.46 13.09 -0.18
CA ARG A 169 -26.71 13.10 -0.95
C ARG A 169 -27.18 11.71 -1.36
N CYS A 170 -26.42 10.67 -1.02
CA CYS A 170 -26.74 9.30 -1.35
C CYS A 170 -27.08 8.50 -0.08
N GLN A 171 -28.04 7.58 -0.18
CA GLN A 171 -28.18 6.56 0.83
C GLN A 171 -27.08 5.51 0.65
N ARG A 172 -26.12 5.49 1.58
CA ARG A 172 -24.97 4.60 1.53
C ARG A 172 -25.28 3.21 2.08
N PHE A 173 -24.90 2.17 1.33
CA PHE A 173 -24.93 0.77 1.74
C PHE A 173 -23.54 0.16 1.63
N ASP A 174 -23.01 -0.30 2.75
CA ASP A 174 -21.73 -0.99 2.81
C ASP A 174 -21.93 -2.51 2.68
N PHE A 175 -21.34 -3.06 1.63
CA PHE A 175 -21.30 -4.49 1.34
C PHE A 175 -20.08 -5.09 2.02
N LYS A 176 -20.28 -6.23 2.68
CA LYS A 176 -19.23 -6.95 3.39
C LYS A 176 -18.59 -8.01 2.49
N ASN A 177 -17.42 -8.50 2.85
CA ASN A 177 -16.92 -9.74 2.27
C ASN A 177 -17.90 -10.87 2.56
N ILE A 178 -18.10 -11.75 1.58
CA ILE A 178 -18.92 -12.95 1.75
C ILE A 178 -18.08 -13.97 2.53
N SER A 179 -18.71 -14.66 3.48
CA SER A 179 -18.01 -15.64 4.30
C SER A 179 -17.56 -16.84 3.47
N ILE A 180 -16.48 -17.51 3.88
CA ILE A 180 -15.97 -18.72 3.20
C ILE A 180 -17.04 -19.82 3.12
N PRO A 181 -17.81 -20.13 4.20
CA PRO A 181 -18.89 -21.10 4.13
C PRO A 181 -19.97 -20.72 3.11
N ASP A 182 -20.42 -19.46 3.12
CA ASP A 182 -21.46 -19.00 2.18
C ASP A 182 -21.02 -19.11 0.70
N ILE A 183 -19.75 -18.83 0.41
CA ILE A 183 -19.19 -19.01 -0.95
C ILE A 183 -19.12 -20.50 -1.29
N SER A 184 -18.59 -21.33 -0.38
CA SER A 184 -18.46 -22.77 -0.59
C SER A 184 -19.81 -23.44 -0.86
N ASP A 185 -20.83 -23.10 -0.06
CA ASP A 185 -22.20 -23.59 -0.24
C ASP A 185 -22.77 -23.19 -1.60
N ARG A 186 -22.51 -21.96 -2.04
CA ARG A 186 -22.95 -21.48 -3.34
C ARG A 186 -22.24 -22.20 -4.49
N LEU A 187 -20.92 -22.39 -4.40
CA LEU A 187 -20.18 -23.14 -5.39
C LEU A 187 -20.63 -24.60 -5.45
N ALA A 188 -20.94 -25.22 -4.31
CA ALA A 188 -21.47 -26.58 -4.24
C ALA A 188 -22.83 -26.71 -4.95
N GLN A 189 -23.71 -25.72 -4.81
CA GLN A 189 -24.97 -25.66 -5.56
C GLN A 189 -24.75 -25.58 -7.07
N ILE A 190 -23.78 -24.76 -7.51
CA ILE A 190 -23.42 -24.63 -8.93
C ILE A 190 -22.84 -25.94 -9.46
N CYS A 191 -21.92 -26.57 -8.73
CA CYS A 191 -21.32 -27.85 -9.11
C CYS A 191 -22.38 -28.96 -9.27
N LYS A 192 -23.35 -29.03 -8.36
CA LYS A 192 -24.49 -29.97 -8.47
C LYS A 192 -25.35 -29.71 -9.71
N THR A 193 -25.53 -28.46 -10.09
CA THR A 193 -26.38 -28.07 -11.22
C THR A 193 -25.68 -28.30 -12.57
N GLU A 194 -24.39 -28.03 -12.64
CA GLU A 194 -23.57 -28.22 -13.86
C GLU A 194 -22.95 -29.62 -13.95
N ASN A 195 -23.22 -30.50 -12.97
CA ASN A 195 -22.68 -31.86 -12.87
C ASN A 195 -21.13 -31.90 -12.85
N ILE A 196 -20.52 -30.98 -12.10
CA ILE A 196 -19.07 -30.88 -11.89
C ILE A 196 -18.71 -31.64 -10.61
N ALA A 197 -17.78 -32.60 -10.68
CA ALA A 197 -17.28 -33.29 -9.51
C ALA A 197 -16.17 -32.47 -8.83
N ALA A 198 -16.47 -31.92 -7.65
CA ALA A 198 -15.50 -31.21 -6.81
C ALA A 198 -15.68 -31.62 -5.35
N GLU A 199 -14.57 -31.82 -4.65
CA GLU A 199 -14.58 -32.11 -3.20
C GLU A 199 -14.81 -30.82 -2.39
N GLU A 200 -15.31 -30.95 -1.16
CA GLU A 200 -15.59 -29.79 -0.32
C GLU A 200 -14.32 -28.97 -0.01
N GLU A 201 -13.19 -29.63 0.21
CA GLU A 201 -11.89 -28.98 0.46
C GLU A 201 -11.44 -28.10 -0.73
N VAL A 202 -11.77 -28.51 -1.96
CA VAL A 202 -11.50 -27.75 -3.19
C VAL A 202 -12.34 -26.47 -3.21
N LEU A 203 -13.62 -26.56 -2.89
CA LEU A 203 -14.54 -25.41 -2.86
C LEU A 203 -14.16 -24.41 -1.77
N GLN A 204 -13.77 -24.91 -0.59
CA GLN A 204 -13.25 -24.08 0.50
C GLN A 204 -11.95 -23.38 0.08
N SER A 205 -11.06 -24.08 -0.63
CA SER A 205 -9.82 -23.50 -1.15
C SER A 205 -10.10 -22.38 -2.16
N ILE A 206 -11.01 -22.59 -3.12
CA ILE A 206 -11.45 -21.54 -4.06
C ILE A 206 -12.00 -20.32 -3.32
N ALA A 207 -12.86 -20.53 -2.32
CA ALA A 207 -13.45 -19.47 -1.52
C ALA A 207 -12.39 -18.67 -0.74
N LYS A 208 -11.35 -19.33 -0.20
CA LYS A 208 -10.20 -18.68 0.44
C LYS A 208 -9.44 -17.79 -0.55
N TYR A 209 -9.14 -18.29 -1.75
CA TYR A 209 -8.39 -17.52 -2.76
C TYR A 209 -9.17 -16.35 -3.35
N ALA A 210 -10.49 -16.45 -3.44
CA ALA A 210 -11.35 -15.39 -3.95
C ALA A 210 -11.52 -14.19 -3.00
N ARG A 211 -10.90 -14.23 -1.79
CA ARG A 211 -10.86 -13.12 -0.81
C ARG A 211 -12.24 -12.49 -0.53
N GLY A 212 -13.30 -13.31 -0.48
CA GLY A 212 -14.67 -12.88 -0.18
C GLY A 212 -15.50 -12.41 -1.38
N GLY A 213 -14.99 -12.50 -2.61
CA GLY A 213 -15.70 -12.17 -3.85
C GLY A 213 -16.34 -13.39 -4.52
N LEU A 214 -17.68 -13.43 -4.61
CA LEU A 214 -18.39 -14.54 -5.25
C LEU A 214 -18.15 -14.59 -6.77
N ARG A 215 -18.15 -13.43 -7.44
CA ARG A 215 -17.89 -13.36 -8.89
C ARG A 215 -16.53 -13.98 -9.25
N ASP A 216 -15.52 -13.69 -8.45
CA ASP A 216 -14.18 -14.19 -8.69
C ASP A 216 -14.16 -15.70 -8.43
N SER A 217 -14.78 -16.17 -7.33
CA SER A 217 -14.96 -17.60 -7.01
C SER A 217 -15.63 -18.39 -8.15
N GLU A 218 -16.72 -17.87 -8.71
CA GLU A 218 -17.44 -18.50 -9.83
C GLU A 218 -16.60 -18.52 -11.12
N SER A 219 -15.77 -17.49 -11.34
CA SER A 219 -14.88 -17.43 -12.51
C SER A 219 -13.72 -18.42 -12.39
N ILE A 220 -13.21 -18.61 -11.17
CA ILE A 220 -12.19 -19.61 -10.86
C ILE A 220 -12.76 -21.02 -11.10
N LEU A 221 -13.96 -21.29 -10.57
CA LEU A 221 -14.62 -22.59 -10.78
C LEU A 221 -14.84 -22.88 -12.27
N ASP A 222 -15.24 -21.88 -13.05
CA ASP A 222 -15.42 -21.99 -14.50
C ASP A 222 -14.12 -22.36 -15.22
N GLN A 223 -13.01 -21.74 -14.80
CA GLN A 223 -11.69 -22.01 -15.35
C GLN A 223 -11.20 -23.43 -15.00
N LEU A 224 -11.39 -23.87 -13.74
CA LEU A 224 -11.07 -25.22 -13.30
C LEU A 224 -11.92 -26.27 -14.01
N ALA A 225 -13.22 -26.02 -14.18
CA ALA A 225 -14.12 -26.92 -14.90
C ALA A 225 -13.79 -27.02 -16.40
N SER A 226 -13.21 -25.96 -16.99
CA SER A 226 -12.72 -25.99 -18.37
C SER A 226 -11.40 -26.74 -18.53
N PHE A 227 -10.58 -26.76 -17.47
CA PHE A 227 -9.27 -27.41 -17.45
C PHE A 227 -9.36 -28.91 -17.09
N CYS A 228 -10.25 -29.27 -16.16
CA CYS A 228 -10.43 -30.64 -15.67
C CYS A 228 -11.68 -31.28 -16.30
N HIS A 229 -11.54 -32.44 -16.95
CA HIS A 229 -12.65 -33.10 -17.64
C HIS A 229 -13.58 -33.94 -16.75
N GLU A 230 -13.09 -34.46 -15.61
CA GLU A 230 -13.88 -35.38 -14.77
C GLU A 230 -14.01 -34.92 -13.32
N LYS A 231 -12.91 -34.54 -12.66
CA LYS A 231 -12.91 -34.15 -11.25
C LYS A 231 -11.90 -33.05 -10.99
N ILE A 232 -12.32 -32.03 -10.25
CA ILE A 232 -11.45 -30.95 -9.79
C ILE A 232 -10.79 -31.40 -8.50
N THR A 233 -9.46 -31.40 -8.47
CA THR A 233 -8.65 -31.72 -7.29
C THR A 233 -7.99 -30.48 -6.70
N LEU A 234 -7.47 -30.58 -5.46
CA LEU A 234 -6.73 -29.48 -4.83
C LEU A 234 -5.47 -29.08 -5.61
N ARG A 235 -4.83 -30.04 -6.30
CA ARG A 235 -3.64 -29.76 -7.12
C ARG A 235 -3.96 -28.85 -8.29
N ASP A 236 -5.10 -29.08 -8.95
CA ASP A 236 -5.55 -28.27 -10.08
C ASP A 236 -5.81 -26.82 -9.66
N VAL A 237 -6.38 -26.62 -8.46
CA VAL A 237 -6.52 -25.29 -7.85
C VAL A 237 -5.15 -24.64 -7.72
N TYR A 238 -4.20 -25.32 -7.09
CA TYR A 238 -2.86 -24.77 -6.90
C TYR A 238 -2.18 -24.42 -8.21
N ASP A 239 -2.29 -25.25 -9.25
CA ASP A 239 -1.64 -25.04 -10.53
C ASP A 239 -2.25 -23.87 -11.30
N ILE A 240 -3.59 -23.70 -11.29
CA ILE A 240 -4.24 -22.54 -11.92
C ILE A 240 -3.88 -21.23 -11.21
N PHE A 241 -3.81 -21.25 -9.88
CA PHE A 241 -3.51 -20.04 -9.11
C PHE A 241 -2.01 -19.75 -8.97
N GLY A 242 -1.13 -20.65 -9.42
CA GLY A 242 0.30 -20.54 -9.12
C GLY A 242 0.58 -20.50 -7.61
N VAL A 243 -0.26 -21.17 -6.81
CA VAL A 243 -0.18 -21.17 -5.34
C VAL A 243 0.76 -22.25 -4.87
N VAL A 244 1.71 -21.93 -4.01
CA VAL A 244 2.65 -22.93 -3.50
C VAL A 244 1.93 -23.86 -2.52
N SER A 245 2.17 -25.17 -2.62
CA SER A 245 1.59 -26.11 -1.66
C SER A 245 2.06 -25.79 -0.23
N GLU A 246 1.20 -26.07 0.76
CA GLU A 246 1.54 -25.87 2.18
C GLU A 246 2.79 -26.67 2.57
N GLU A 247 3.00 -27.85 1.97
CA GLU A 247 4.21 -28.66 2.13
C GLU A 247 5.48 -27.93 1.71
N LYS A 248 5.47 -27.24 0.55
CA LYS A 248 6.63 -26.49 0.06
C LYS A 248 6.90 -25.24 0.91
N LEU A 249 5.85 -24.56 1.37
CA LEU A 249 6.00 -23.43 2.30
C LEU A 249 6.54 -23.86 3.65
N SER A 250 6.00 -24.96 4.19
CA SER A 250 6.48 -25.58 5.41
C SER A 250 7.95 -26.00 5.29
N GLY A 251 8.34 -26.61 4.17
CA GLY A 251 9.73 -26.92 3.86
C GLY A 251 10.65 -25.69 3.85
N LEU A 252 10.19 -24.59 3.25
CA LEU A 252 10.93 -23.33 3.23
C LEU A 252 11.09 -22.70 4.63
N ILE A 253 10.06 -22.80 5.48
CA ILE A 253 10.17 -22.33 6.87
C ILE A 253 11.12 -23.23 7.67
N ASN A 254 11.05 -24.55 7.48
CA ASN A 254 11.97 -25.48 8.12
C ASN A 254 13.43 -25.23 7.72
N SER A 255 13.70 -24.88 6.45
CA SER A 255 15.06 -24.54 6.02
C SER A 255 15.58 -23.27 6.70
N PHE A 256 14.71 -22.33 7.06
CA PHE A 256 15.08 -21.18 7.90
C PHE A 256 15.37 -21.59 9.34
N THR A 257 14.60 -22.52 9.92
CA THR A 257 14.85 -23.04 11.28
C THR A 257 16.17 -23.81 11.37
N GLU A 258 16.44 -24.66 10.38
CA GLU A 258 17.64 -25.50 10.31
C GLU A 258 18.89 -24.74 9.88
N LYS A 259 18.74 -23.45 9.53
CA LYS A 259 19.79 -22.57 9.01
C LYS A 259 20.49 -23.14 7.77
N ASN A 260 19.70 -23.73 6.88
CA ASN A 260 20.19 -24.32 5.64
C ASN A 260 19.83 -23.42 4.43
N PRO A 261 20.73 -22.51 4.00
CA PRO A 261 20.46 -21.63 2.87
C PRO A 261 20.40 -22.39 1.53
N GLU A 262 21.09 -23.52 1.41
CA GLU A 262 21.10 -24.34 0.20
C GLU A 262 19.71 -24.93 -0.07
N LEU A 263 19.13 -25.60 0.93
CA LEU A 263 17.75 -26.12 0.85
C LEU A 263 16.72 -25.01 0.60
N SER A 264 16.92 -23.83 1.20
CA SER A 264 16.03 -22.68 1.00
C SER A 264 16.00 -22.22 -0.46
N ILE A 265 17.18 -22.18 -1.12
CA ILE A 265 17.30 -21.82 -2.53
C ILE A 265 16.73 -22.91 -3.43
N GLU A 266 17.01 -24.19 -3.13
CA GLU A 266 16.50 -25.33 -3.90
C GLU A 266 14.97 -25.35 -3.94
N ILE A 267 14.33 -25.20 -2.79
CA ILE A 267 12.86 -25.12 -2.69
C ILE A 267 12.34 -23.92 -3.47
N PHE A 268 12.97 -22.75 -3.34
CA PHE A 268 12.58 -21.55 -4.08
C PHE A 268 12.71 -21.75 -5.60
N HIS A 269 13.80 -22.34 -6.09
CA HIS A 269 13.99 -22.64 -7.51
C HIS A 269 12.94 -23.62 -8.02
N GLY A 270 12.66 -24.69 -7.28
CA GLY A 270 11.61 -25.65 -7.63
C GLY A 270 10.19 -25.05 -7.62
N ILE A 271 9.96 -23.97 -6.87
CA ILE A 271 8.72 -23.19 -6.95
C ILE A 271 8.70 -22.35 -8.24
N MET A 272 9.79 -21.64 -8.54
CA MET A 272 9.89 -20.77 -9.72
C MET A 272 9.85 -21.54 -11.04
N GLU A 273 10.46 -22.73 -11.10
CA GLU A 273 10.43 -23.60 -12.27
C GLU A 273 9.02 -24.11 -12.59
N SER A 274 8.15 -24.22 -11.58
CA SER A 274 6.73 -24.54 -11.79
C SER A 274 5.90 -23.38 -12.37
N GLY A 275 6.53 -22.28 -12.78
CA GLY A 275 5.88 -21.17 -13.48
C GLY A 275 4.99 -20.32 -12.59
N ARG A 276 5.19 -20.36 -11.26
CA ARG A 276 4.34 -19.66 -10.28
C ARG A 276 4.66 -18.18 -10.20
N ASP A 277 3.63 -17.38 -9.94
CA ASP A 277 3.76 -15.94 -9.77
C ASP A 277 4.52 -15.59 -8.48
N ILE A 278 5.53 -14.72 -8.60
CA ILE A 278 6.36 -14.27 -7.49
C ILE A 278 5.53 -13.45 -6.50
N GLU A 279 4.63 -12.59 -6.99
CA GLU A 279 3.82 -11.73 -6.12
C GLU A 279 2.82 -12.56 -5.30
N GLY A 280 2.13 -13.51 -5.94
CA GLY A 280 1.28 -14.49 -5.27
C GLY A 280 2.03 -15.34 -4.24
N PHE A 281 3.24 -15.79 -4.55
CA PHE A 281 4.08 -16.55 -3.61
C PHE A 281 4.47 -15.71 -2.38
N ILE A 282 4.90 -14.46 -2.55
CA ILE A 282 5.23 -13.58 -1.42
C ILE A 282 3.99 -13.31 -0.55
N ASP A 283 2.83 -13.09 -1.17
CA ASP A 283 1.55 -12.94 -0.46
C ASP A 283 1.25 -14.15 0.42
N GLN A 284 1.46 -15.35 -0.13
CA GLN A 284 1.21 -16.59 0.59
C GLN A 284 2.20 -16.80 1.73
N LEU A 285 3.49 -16.50 1.52
CA LEU A 285 4.52 -16.58 2.54
C LEU A 285 4.26 -15.59 3.70
N LEU A 286 3.80 -14.37 3.39
CA LEU A 286 3.41 -13.38 4.40
C LEU A 286 2.23 -13.84 5.25
N LEU A 287 1.22 -14.45 4.63
CA LEU A 287 0.09 -15.03 5.35
C LEU A 287 0.54 -16.18 6.25
N TYR A 288 1.41 -17.07 5.76
CA TYR A 288 1.93 -18.18 6.54
C TYR A 288 2.73 -17.70 7.77
N ILE A 289 3.61 -16.71 7.61
CA ILE A 289 4.38 -16.14 8.73
C ILE A 289 3.49 -15.39 9.72
N ARG A 290 2.46 -14.68 9.23
CA ARG A 290 1.43 -14.10 10.11
C ARG A 290 0.76 -15.19 10.94
N ASP A 291 0.38 -16.30 10.34
CA ASP A 291 -0.29 -17.39 11.05
C ASP A 291 0.65 -18.01 12.11
N LEU A 292 1.93 -18.21 11.79
CA LEU A 292 2.95 -18.63 12.77
C LEU A 292 3.08 -17.63 13.93
N LEU A 293 3.12 -16.33 13.64
CA LEU A 293 3.20 -15.28 14.65
C LEU A 293 1.97 -15.30 15.56
N LEU A 294 0.77 -15.37 14.98
CA LEU A 294 -0.47 -15.44 15.75
C LEU A 294 -0.52 -16.69 16.64
N VAL A 295 -0.13 -17.86 16.12
CA VAL A 295 -0.07 -19.10 16.91
C VAL A 295 0.96 -19.01 18.04
N SER A 296 2.12 -18.37 17.80
CA SER A 296 3.16 -18.20 18.82
C SER A 296 2.70 -17.35 20.01
N VAL A 297 1.88 -16.32 19.75
CA VAL A 297 1.39 -15.35 20.74
C VAL A 297 0.10 -15.86 21.41
N CYS A 298 -0.85 -16.36 20.63
CA CYS A 298 -2.19 -16.75 21.08
C CYS A 298 -2.25 -18.22 21.52
N LYS A 299 -1.53 -18.58 22.59
CA LYS A 299 -1.45 -19.96 23.10
C LYS A 299 -2.77 -20.56 23.66
N LYS A 300 -3.84 -19.77 23.83
CA LYS A 300 -5.03 -20.14 24.64
C LYS A 300 -6.41 -20.10 23.94
N GLN A 301 -6.55 -19.64 22.70
CA GLN A 301 -7.86 -19.59 22.03
C GLN A 301 -7.79 -20.29 20.67
N ARG A 302 -8.35 -21.51 20.61
CA ARG A 302 -8.36 -22.36 19.41
C ARG A 302 -9.35 -21.89 18.34
N ASP A 303 -10.38 -21.13 18.73
CA ASP A 303 -11.52 -20.83 17.85
C ASP A 303 -11.51 -19.42 17.24
N THR A 304 -10.55 -18.56 17.61
CA THR A 304 -10.54 -17.14 17.17
C THR A 304 -9.51 -16.83 16.09
N ILE A 305 -8.63 -17.77 15.74
CA ILE A 305 -7.60 -17.57 14.71
C ILE A 305 -8.09 -18.25 13.44
N GLU A 306 -8.67 -17.47 12.52
CA GLU A 306 -8.87 -17.90 11.14
C GLU A 306 -7.48 -18.02 10.47
N THR A 307 -6.83 -19.18 10.63
CA THR A 307 -5.61 -19.50 9.89
C THR A 307 -5.96 -19.87 8.45
N VAL A 308 -5.11 -19.47 7.51
CA VAL A 308 -5.27 -19.82 6.09
C VAL A 308 -4.97 -21.32 5.90
N SER A 309 -4.01 -21.83 6.68
CA SER A 309 -3.49 -23.20 6.69
C SER A 309 -4.38 -24.16 7.50
N GLY A 310 -4.52 -25.39 6.99
CA GLY A 310 -5.40 -26.42 7.55
C GLY A 310 -4.80 -27.19 8.71
N ASP A 311 -3.46 -27.21 8.84
CA ASP A 311 -2.76 -27.99 9.88
C ASP A 311 -2.21 -27.11 11.01
N LEU A 312 -3.08 -26.86 12.00
CA LEU A 312 -2.72 -26.12 13.22
C LEU A 312 -1.59 -26.79 14.02
N ASN A 313 -1.39 -28.11 13.91
CA ASN A 313 -0.35 -28.82 14.66
C ASN A 313 1.03 -28.59 14.04
N LEU A 314 1.10 -28.58 12.71
CA LEU A 314 2.31 -28.24 11.97
C LEU A 314 2.76 -26.81 12.27
N LEU A 315 1.83 -25.84 12.16
CA LEU A 315 2.11 -24.43 12.49
C LEU A 315 2.60 -24.27 13.92
N ARG A 316 2.02 -25.01 14.87
CA ARG A 316 2.42 -24.92 16.28
C ARG A 316 3.84 -25.42 16.49
N THR A 317 4.19 -26.55 15.88
CA THR A 317 5.53 -27.11 15.93
C THR A 317 6.56 -26.11 15.39
N GLN A 318 6.30 -25.52 14.22
CA GLN A 318 7.19 -24.54 13.60
C GLN A 318 7.25 -23.22 14.37
N SER A 319 6.12 -22.72 14.86
CA SER A 319 6.07 -21.48 15.65
C SER A 319 6.86 -21.57 16.95
N SER A 320 7.03 -22.78 17.49
CA SER A 320 7.80 -23.00 18.72
C SER A 320 9.31 -22.88 18.51
N SER A 321 9.76 -23.06 17.27
CA SER A 321 11.17 -22.96 16.89
C SER A 321 11.65 -21.53 16.69
N PHE A 322 10.74 -20.55 16.59
CA PHE A 322 11.06 -19.14 16.42
C PHE A 322 10.61 -18.31 17.63
N SER A 323 11.37 -17.27 17.96
CA SER A 323 10.85 -16.23 18.85
C SER A 323 9.81 -15.36 18.14
N PRO A 324 8.80 -14.82 18.85
CA PRO A 324 7.86 -13.86 18.27
C PRO A 324 8.56 -12.65 17.62
N GLU A 325 9.69 -12.21 18.17
CA GLU A 325 10.51 -11.13 17.64
C GLU A 325 11.14 -11.49 16.29
N THR A 326 11.66 -12.72 16.16
CA THR A 326 12.17 -13.24 14.88
C THR A 326 11.04 -13.30 13.84
N LEU A 327 9.86 -13.81 14.19
CA LEU A 327 8.70 -13.88 13.28
C LEU A 327 8.23 -12.48 12.84
N MET A 328 8.22 -11.50 13.75
CA MET A 328 7.93 -10.09 13.41
C MET A 328 8.96 -9.52 12.43
N TYR A 329 10.24 -9.80 12.65
CA TYR A 329 11.30 -9.35 11.75
C TYR A 329 11.20 -9.99 10.36
N MET A 330 10.96 -11.31 10.30
CA MET A 330 10.71 -12.02 9.04
C MET A 330 9.54 -11.41 8.28
N PHE A 331 8.42 -11.15 8.97
CA PHE A 331 7.25 -10.50 8.39
C PHE A 331 7.59 -9.11 7.82
N GLN A 332 8.34 -8.29 8.55
CA GLN A 332 8.76 -6.96 8.08
C GLN A 332 9.65 -7.04 6.83
N VAL A 333 10.67 -7.90 6.87
CA VAL A 333 11.64 -8.07 5.78
C VAL A 333 10.96 -8.55 4.49
N ILE A 334 10.03 -9.50 4.60
CA ILE A 334 9.28 -10.02 3.45
C ILE A 334 8.23 -9.00 2.98
N SER A 335 7.62 -8.23 3.89
CA SER A 335 6.69 -7.16 3.50
C SER A 335 7.39 -6.04 2.73
N GLU A 336 8.64 -5.73 3.07
CA GLU A 336 9.48 -4.81 2.31
C GLU A 336 9.92 -5.41 0.97
N ALA A 337 10.16 -6.73 0.94
CA ALA A 337 10.45 -7.42 -0.31
C ALA A 337 9.28 -7.33 -1.29
N LYS A 338 8.04 -7.50 -0.82
CA LYS A 338 6.82 -7.37 -1.64
C LYS A 338 6.71 -6.02 -2.33
N THR A 339 7.06 -4.93 -1.65
CA THR A 339 6.99 -3.59 -2.26
C THR A 339 8.11 -3.39 -3.28
N LYS A 340 9.32 -3.88 -2.99
CA LYS A 340 10.48 -3.74 -3.88
C LYS A 340 10.43 -4.62 -5.12
N THR A 341 9.89 -5.83 -5.03
CA THR A 341 9.80 -6.75 -6.18
C THR A 341 8.93 -6.17 -7.29
N ARG A 342 7.93 -5.34 -6.98
CA ARG A 342 7.12 -4.64 -7.98
C ARG A 342 7.92 -3.70 -8.90
N ASP A 343 8.98 -3.09 -8.39
CA ASP A 343 9.78 -2.09 -9.11
C ASP A 343 11.07 -2.68 -9.74
N LEU A 344 11.47 -3.89 -9.33
CA LEU A 344 12.72 -4.53 -9.74
C LEU A 344 12.54 -5.42 -10.98
N LEU A 345 13.42 -5.26 -11.98
CA LEU A 345 13.48 -6.13 -13.16
C LEU A 345 13.99 -7.56 -12.84
N GLN A 346 14.77 -7.72 -11.77
CA GLN A 346 15.39 -8.98 -11.36
C GLN A 346 14.83 -9.47 -10.02
N GLN A 347 13.53 -9.76 -9.98
CA GLN A 347 12.82 -10.19 -8.76
C GLN A 347 13.39 -11.46 -8.15
N LYS A 348 13.77 -12.44 -9.00
CA LYS A 348 14.31 -13.74 -8.57
C LYS A 348 15.59 -13.61 -7.75
N ILE A 349 16.58 -12.86 -8.26
CA ILE A 349 17.88 -12.65 -7.60
C ILE A 349 17.70 -11.96 -6.24
N TYR A 350 16.80 -10.98 -6.18
CA TYR A 350 16.52 -10.28 -4.93
C TYR A 350 15.97 -11.22 -3.85
N LEU A 351 15.08 -12.14 -4.23
CA LEU A 351 14.52 -13.13 -3.32
C LEU A 351 15.53 -14.21 -2.92
N GLU A 352 16.42 -14.64 -3.80
CA GLU A 352 17.50 -15.57 -3.46
C GLU A 352 18.36 -15.01 -2.33
N VAL A 353 18.80 -13.75 -2.47
CA VAL A 353 19.59 -13.06 -1.43
C VAL A 353 18.77 -12.90 -0.14
N LEU A 354 17.48 -12.61 -0.26
CA LEU A 354 16.58 -12.50 0.88
C LEU A 354 16.47 -13.82 1.66
N PHE A 355 16.28 -14.94 0.98
CA PHE A 355 16.14 -16.25 1.61
C PHE A 355 17.45 -16.74 2.23
N VAL A 356 18.60 -16.45 1.61
CA VAL A 356 19.90 -16.66 2.25
C VAL A 356 20.00 -15.82 3.53
N LYS A 357 19.61 -14.55 3.47
CA LYS A 357 19.62 -13.68 4.65
C LYS A 357 18.72 -14.25 5.75
N LEU A 358 17.51 -14.69 5.44
CA LEU A 358 16.58 -15.28 6.41
C LEU A 358 17.10 -16.60 7.00
N ALA A 359 17.68 -17.48 6.18
CA ALA A 359 18.25 -18.74 6.64
C ALA A 359 19.51 -18.58 7.50
N THR A 360 20.27 -17.49 7.32
CA THR A 360 21.49 -17.20 8.09
C THR A 360 21.25 -16.36 9.34
N MET A 361 20.01 -15.93 9.59
CA MET A 361 19.69 -15.11 10.77
C MET A 361 19.84 -15.89 12.07
N GLU A 362 20.29 -15.18 13.10
CA GLU A 362 20.24 -15.66 14.47
C GLU A 362 18.93 -15.24 15.15
N ASP A 363 18.47 -16.04 16.11
CA ASP A 363 17.26 -15.73 16.86
C ASP A 363 17.38 -14.39 17.59
N LEU A 364 16.49 -13.46 17.22
CA LEU A 364 16.36 -12.19 17.90
C LEU A 364 15.69 -12.45 19.24
N ARG A 365 16.45 -12.24 20.33
CA ARG A 365 15.92 -12.29 21.70
C ARG A 365 15.80 -10.88 22.28
N PRO A 366 14.82 -10.64 23.16
CA PRO A 366 14.73 -9.39 23.90
C PRO A 366 16.05 -9.09 24.62
N LEU A 367 16.52 -7.84 24.51
CA LEU A 367 17.75 -7.38 25.15
C LEU A 367 17.75 -7.63 26.68
N SER A 368 16.57 -7.57 27.30
CA SER A 368 16.36 -7.93 28.71
C SER A 368 16.87 -9.33 29.05
N SER A 369 16.59 -10.31 28.20
CA SER A 369 17.05 -11.70 28.41
C SER A 369 18.57 -11.88 28.30
N VAL A 370 19.25 -10.97 27.59
CA VAL A 370 20.71 -10.94 27.49
C VAL A 370 21.30 -10.22 28.71
N LEU A 371 20.68 -9.13 29.16
CA LEU A 371 21.03 -8.45 30.40
C LEU A 371 20.90 -9.37 31.62
N ASP A 372 19.82 -10.14 31.72
CA ASP A 372 19.60 -11.09 32.83
C ASP A 372 20.69 -12.17 32.89
N LYS A 373 21.19 -12.62 31.73
CA LYS A 373 22.32 -13.57 31.66
C LYS A 373 23.65 -12.92 32.02
N ILE A 374 23.88 -11.68 31.62
CA ILE A 374 25.09 -10.93 31.98
C ILE A 374 25.11 -10.65 33.49
N GLU A 375 23.96 -10.30 34.08
CA GLU A 375 23.82 -10.16 35.53
C GLU A 375 23.96 -11.49 36.27
N GLY A 376 23.43 -12.58 35.70
CA GLY A 376 23.66 -13.94 36.18
C GLY A 376 25.13 -14.37 36.14
N MET A 377 25.87 -14.03 35.07
CA MET A 377 27.30 -14.29 34.96
C MET A 377 28.13 -13.43 35.91
N LYS A 378 27.73 -12.17 36.16
CA LYS A 378 28.34 -11.34 37.22
C LYS A 378 28.18 -11.97 38.61
N LYS A 379 27.01 -12.52 38.92
CA LYS A 379 26.79 -13.25 40.19
C LYS A 379 27.61 -14.53 40.31
N MET A 380 27.93 -15.20 39.20
CA MET A 380 28.87 -16.34 39.21
C MET A 380 30.32 -15.90 39.39
N PHE A 381 30.72 -14.74 38.84
CA PHE A 381 32.07 -14.19 39.03
C PHE A 381 32.30 -13.65 40.46
N ASP A 382 31.28 -13.07 41.10
CA ASP A 382 31.35 -12.63 42.50
C ASP A 382 31.34 -13.80 43.51
N GLY A 383 30.99 -15.02 43.07
CA GLY A 383 30.92 -16.22 43.92
C GLY A 383 32.23 -17.01 44.04
N SER A 384 33.27 -16.67 43.28
CA SER A 384 34.55 -17.40 43.27
C SER A 384 35.74 -16.46 43.24
N ALA A 385 35.91 -15.70 44.32
CA ALA A 385 37.14 -14.98 44.63
C ALA A 385 37.71 -15.47 45.97
N VAL A 386 38.42 -16.59 45.95
CA VAL A 386 39.43 -16.91 46.97
C VAL A 386 40.75 -17.21 46.27
N ASN A 387 41.70 -16.28 46.49
CA ASN A 387 43.15 -16.36 46.40
C ASN A 387 43.80 -17.22 45.30
N THR A 388 44.51 -16.54 44.40
CA THR A 388 45.98 -16.59 44.41
C THR A 388 46.55 -15.41 43.63
N GLY A 389 47.27 -14.55 44.35
CA GLY A 389 48.08 -13.51 43.74
C GLY A 389 49.27 -14.12 43.00
N LYS A 390 49.40 -13.80 41.72
CA LYS A 390 50.69 -13.70 41.04
C LYS A 390 50.55 -12.72 39.89
N ALA A 391 51.15 -11.56 40.07
CA ALA A 391 51.35 -10.57 39.02
C ALA A 391 52.19 -11.20 37.90
N ILE A 392 51.70 -11.10 36.66
CA ILE A 392 52.53 -11.24 35.47
C ILE A 392 52.26 -10.01 34.61
N SER A 393 53.26 -9.13 34.58
CA SER A 393 53.38 -8.01 33.65
C SER A 393 53.54 -8.53 32.23
N ILE A 394 52.78 -7.98 31.28
CA ILE A 394 53.08 -8.13 29.86
C ILE A 394 53.23 -6.74 29.25
N SER A 395 54.45 -6.54 28.76
CA SER A 395 55.03 -5.38 28.11
C SER A 395 54.30 -5.00 26.82
N LYS A 396 54.23 -3.70 26.55
CA LYS A 396 53.88 -3.15 25.23
C LYS A 396 54.87 -3.68 24.19
N VAL A 397 54.33 -4.27 23.12
CA VAL A 397 55.04 -4.53 21.88
C VAL A 397 54.38 -3.70 20.80
N ASP A 398 55.19 -2.85 20.16
CA ASP A 398 54.86 -2.09 18.97
C ASP A 398 54.50 -3.04 17.82
N VAL A 399 53.36 -2.81 17.18
CA VAL A 399 52.99 -3.47 15.93
C VAL A 399 53.05 -2.45 14.82
N ALA A 400 54.04 -2.64 13.96
CA ALA A 400 54.27 -1.93 12.71
C ALA A 400 53.11 -2.17 11.72
N THR A 401 52.70 -1.10 11.05
CA THR A 401 51.74 -1.10 9.94
C THR A 401 52.41 -1.59 8.65
N PRO A 402 51.92 -2.64 7.96
CA PRO A 402 52.41 -3.01 6.65
C PRO A 402 51.83 -2.12 5.54
N ALA A 403 52.67 -1.87 4.54
CA ALA A 403 52.46 -0.98 3.41
C ALA A 403 51.27 -1.33 2.49
N LYS A 404 50.64 -0.29 1.97
CA LYS A 404 49.61 -0.33 0.92
C LYS A 404 50.32 -0.31 -0.45
N PRO A 405 50.05 -1.25 -1.37
CA PRO A 405 50.71 -1.27 -2.67
C PRO A 405 50.20 -0.14 -3.57
N GLU A 406 51.14 0.62 -4.13
CA GLU A 406 50.95 1.54 -5.25
C GLU A 406 50.69 0.75 -6.54
N ILE A 407 49.59 1.05 -7.22
CA ILE A 407 49.44 0.75 -8.64
C ILE A 407 49.43 2.08 -9.39
N GLN A 408 50.47 2.25 -10.19
CA GLN A 408 50.67 3.33 -11.13
C GLN A 408 49.68 3.22 -12.29
N VAL A 409 48.97 4.31 -12.59
CA VAL A 409 48.40 4.54 -13.94
C VAL A 409 48.79 5.96 -14.35
N LYS A 410 49.57 6.05 -15.43
CA LYS A 410 50.00 7.30 -16.07
C LYS A 410 48.85 7.96 -16.85
N PRO A 411 48.94 9.28 -17.10
CA PRO A 411 47.81 10.14 -17.44
C PRO A 411 47.58 10.26 -18.95
N SER A 412 46.33 10.52 -19.35
CA SER A 412 46.01 11.16 -20.62
C SER A 412 45.28 12.48 -20.36
N GLN A 413 45.76 13.50 -21.06
CA GLN A 413 45.54 14.92 -20.86
C GLN A 413 44.12 15.34 -21.23
N ASP A 414 43.55 16.22 -20.41
CA ASP A 414 42.91 17.47 -20.86
C ASP A 414 42.56 18.28 -19.60
N SER A 415 43.59 18.98 -19.10
CA SER A 415 43.49 19.94 -18.02
C SER A 415 43.37 21.34 -18.61
N VAL A 416 42.18 21.93 -18.51
CA VAL A 416 42.07 23.39 -18.39
C VAL A 416 42.17 23.68 -16.89
N VAL A 417 43.29 24.29 -16.52
CA VAL A 417 43.61 24.78 -15.18
C VAL A 417 42.76 26.00 -14.86
N PHE A 418 42.12 26.03 -13.69
CA PHE A 418 41.98 27.25 -12.89
C PHE A 418 41.87 26.92 -11.40
N ASP A 419 42.34 27.88 -10.60
CA ASP A 419 43.03 27.77 -9.32
C ASP A 419 42.23 27.35 -8.09
N LYS A 420 42.95 26.74 -7.14
CA LYS A 420 42.59 26.67 -5.71
C LYS A 420 42.88 27.99 -5.01
N LYS A 421 41.83 28.70 -4.59
CA LYS A 421 41.69 29.65 -3.45
C LYS A 421 40.18 29.97 -3.43
N ALA A 422 39.38 29.92 -2.37
CA ALA A 422 39.60 30.26 -0.97
C ALA A 422 38.59 29.51 -0.05
N SER A 423 38.76 29.70 1.24
CA SER A 423 37.95 29.28 2.40
C SER A 423 36.43 29.51 2.26
N PRO A 424 35.56 28.73 2.96
CA PRO A 424 34.12 28.94 2.97
C PRO A 424 33.76 30.18 3.81
N ASP A 425 33.44 31.29 3.14
CA ASP A 425 32.90 32.50 3.78
C ASP A 425 31.48 32.27 4.29
N ILE A 426 31.28 32.55 5.59
CA ILE A 426 30.03 32.41 6.35
C ILE A 426 28.88 33.29 5.79
N SER A 427 29.20 34.29 4.94
CA SER A 427 28.25 35.20 4.28
C SER A 427 27.40 34.55 3.16
N LEU A 428 27.94 33.54 2.46
CA LEU A 428 27.29 32.94 1.28
C LEU A 428 26.08 32.08 1.65
N ALA A 429 26.18 31.31 2.73
CA ALA A 429 25.13 30.42 3.19
C ALA A 429 23.90 31.18 3.71
N GLU A 430 24.11 32.31 4.40
CA GLU A 430 23.01 33.16 4.88
C GLU A 430 22.25 33.85 3.74
N THR A 431 22.99 34.33 2.73
CA THR A 431 22.41 34.95 1.53
C THR A 431 21.57 33.95 0.74
N TRP A 432 22.07 32.73 0.59
CA TRP A 432 21.32 31.64 -0.04
C TRP A 432 20.07 31.23 0.74
N ASN A 433 20.17 31.14 2.07
CA ASN A 433 19.01 30.80 2.92
C ASN A 433 17.90 31.85 2.80
N LYS A 434 18.24 33.14 2.75
CA LYS A 434 17.26 34.23 2.51
C LYS A 434 16.59 34.10 1.13
N ALA A 435 17.38 33.80 0.10
CA ALA A 435 16.85 33.55 -1.25
C ALA A 435 15.93 32.32 -1.29
N MET A 436 16.26 31.24 -0.57
CA MET A 436 15.43 30.04 -0.46
C MET A 436 14.11 30.31 0.27
N ILE A 437 14.10 31.16 1.30
CA ILE A 437 12.85 31.57 1.98
C ILE A 437 11.96 32.37 1.02
N GLU A 438 12.51 33.28 0.21
CA GLU A 438 11.74 34.02 -0.78
C GLU A 438 11.25 33.12 -1.94
N LEU A 439 12.05 32.11 -2.32
CA LEU A 439 11.66 31.16 -3.34
C LEU A 439 10.51 30.24 -2.86
N GLN A 440 10.48 29.91 -1.57
CA GLN A 440 9.40 29.15 -0.94
C GLN A 440 8.05 29.88 -1.02
N THR A 441 8.05 31.21 -0.88
CA THR A 441 6.82 32.02 -0.95
C THR A 441 6.35 32.24 -2.39
N LYS A 442 7.26 32.40 -3.36
CA LYS A 442 6.89 32.56 -4.77
C LYS A 442 6.45 31.27 -5.47
N LYS A 443 7.20 30.16 -5.29
CA LYS A 443 6.92 28.91 -6.01
C LYS A 443 7.46 27.67 -5.27
N LYS A 444 6.57 27.02 -4.52
CA LYS A 444 6.86 25.82 -3.70
C LYS A 444 7.50 24.67 -4.49
N THR A 445 7.15 24.50 -5.77
CA THR A 445 7.69 23.43 -6.62
C THR A 445 9.17 23.64 -6.93
N THR A 446 9.59 24.86 -7.23
CA THR A 446 10.99 25.20 -7.55
C THR A 446 11.85 25.13 -6.31
N TRP A 447 11.30 25.54 -5.17
CA TRP A 447 11.95 25.39 -3.86
C TRP A 447 12.22 23.93 -3.50
N ALA A 448 11.24 23.04 -3.73
CA ALA A 448 11.39 21.61 -3.48
C ALA A 448 12.50 20.97 -4.34
N LEU A 449 12.69 21.44 -5.58
CA LEU A 449 13.76 20.99 -6.47
C LEU A 449 15.15 21.45 -6.00
N LEU A 450 15.24 22.64 -5.40
CA LEU A 450 16.49 23.26 -4.92
C LEU A 450 16.85 22.89 -3.47
N LYS A 451 15.94 22.29 -2.71
CA LYS A 451 16.15 21.92 -1.29
C LYS A 451 17.39 21.04 -1.07
N ASN A 452 17.73 20.23 -2.07
CA ASN A 452 18.87 19.31 -2.02
C ASN A 452 20.11 19.84 -2.77
N ALA A 453 20.08 21.10 -3.21
CA ALA A 453 21.18 21.72 -3.93
C ALA A 453 22.07 22.54 -2.98
N ARG A 454 23.38 22.57 -3.25
CA ARG A 454 24.37 23.29 -2.45
C ARG A 454 24.98 24.42 -3.28
N VAL A 455 25.09 25.61 -2.72
CA VAL A 455 25.83 26.70 -3.38
C VAL A 455 27.32 26.50 -3.18
N LEU A 456 28.06 26.59 -4.28
CA LEU A 456 29.52 26.53 -4.28
C LEU A 456 30.14 27.93 -4.26
N ASN A 457 29.57 28.87 -5.02
CA ASN A 457 30.02 30.25 -5.04
C ASN A 457 28.88 31.21 -5.44
N ILE A 458 28.91 32.44 -4.94
CA ILE A 458 28.08 33.57 -5.41
C ILE A 458 29.04 34.73 -5.63
N ASP A 459 29.34 35.00 -6.90
CA ASP A 459 30.10 36.17 -7.33
C ASP A 459 29.13 37.30 -7.73
N ASP A 460 29.68 38.47 -8.07
CA ASP A 460 28.91 39.67 -8.40
C ASP A 460 27.97 39.55 -9.62
N ASN A 461 28.21 38.57 -10.50
CA ASN A 461 27.40 38.31 -11.71
C ASN A 461 26.87 36.87 -11.83
N GLU A 462 27.47 35.88 -11.14
CA GLU A 462 27.12 34.47 -11.32
C GLU A 462 27.06 33.71 -9.98
N ALA A 463 26.04 32.86 -9.83
CA ALA A 463 25.93 31.92 -8.71
C ALA A 463 26.04 30.48 -9.21
N ILE A 464 26.97 29.71 -8.63
CA ILE A 464 27.21 28.32 -8.97
C ILE A 464 26.53 27.42 -7.94
N VAL A 465 25.57 26.63 -8.40
CA VAL A 465 24.77 25.72 -7.56
C VAL A 465 25.02 24.28 -7.98
N GLU A 466 25.47 23.46 -7.04
CA GLU A 466 25.69 22.03 -7.19
C GLU A 466 24.42 21.24 -6.89
N VAL A 467 24.04 20.35 -7.81
CA VAL A 467 22.92 19.40 -7.67
C VAL A 467 23.48 17.97 -7.57
N PRO A 468 22.96 17.13 -6.66
CA PRO A 468 23.44 15.74 -6.51
C PRO A 468 23.17 14.89 -7.76
N LYS A 469 24.07 13.93 -8.05
CA LYS A 469 24.03 13.08 -9.26
C LYS A 469 22.74 12.25 -9.41
N ASN A 470 22.09 11.91 -8.30
CA ASN A 470 20.81 11.18 -8.30
C ASN A 470 19.60 12.03 -8.74
N TYR A 471 19.80 13.33 -8.97
CA TYR A 471 18.75 14.31 -9.26
C TYR A 471 18.96 14.99 -10.63
N LEU A 472 19.49 14.27 -11.63
CA LEU A 472 19.71 14.78 -13.01
C LEU A 472 18.45 15.39 -13.64
N VAL A 473 17.29 14.76 -13.43
CA VAL A 473 15.97 15.27 -13.89
C VAL A 473 15.61 16.62 -13.24
N HIS A 474 16.11 16.88 -12.02
CA HIS A 474 15.89 18.14 -11.34
C HIS A 474 16.73 19.26 -11.96
N LYS A 475 17.95 18.95 -12.41
CA LYS A 475 18.80 19.90 -13.15
C LYS A 475 18.14 20.33 -14.46
N GLU A 476 17.68 19.39 -15.29
CA GLU A 476 17.02 19.71 -16.56
C GLU A 476 15.78 20.61 -16.37
N ARG A 477 15.04 20.39 -15.28
CA ARG A 477 13.85 21.19 -14.95
C ARG A 477 14.21 22.58 -14.42
N LEU A 478 15.27 22.69 -13.62
CA LEU A 478 15.80 23.96 -13.11
C LEU A 478 16.50 24.78 -14.19
N GLU A 479 17.00 24.14 -15.25
CA GLU A 479 17.63 24.83 -16.39
C GLU A 479 16.64 25.46 -17.36
N LYS A 480 15.32 25.18 -17.21
CA LYS A 480 14.28 25.85 -18.00
C LYS A 480 14.33 27.37 -17.77
N PRO A 481 14.16 28.19 -18.84
CA PRO A 481 14.33 29.64 -18.77
C PRO A 481 13.33 30.33 -17.82
N GLU A 482 12.14 29.75 -17.62
CA GLU A 482 11.16 30.26 -16.65
C GLU A 482 11.64 30.10 -15.20
N GLU A 483 12.22 28.94 -14.86
CA GLU A 483 12.67 28.65 -13.49
C GLU A 483 13.94 29.43 -13.16
N LYS A 484 14.89 29.53 -14.10
CA LYS A 484 16.08 30.38 -13.97
C LYS A 484 15.73 31.83 -13.69
N ARG A 485 14.77 32.42 -14.43
CA ARG A 485 14.33 33.81 -14.21
C ARG A 485 13.75 34.04 -12.81
N ILE A 486 13.02 33.06 -12.27
CA ILE A 486 12.46 33.14 -10.92
C ILE A 486 13.56 33.09 -9.86
N ILE A 487 14.57 32.24 -10.05
CA ILE A 487 15.70 32.10 -9.13
C ILE A 487 16.60 33.34 -9.20
N ASP A 488 16.97 33.79 -10.40
CA ASP A 488 17.73 35.02 -10.63
C ASP A 488 17.03 36.23 -9.97
N GLY A 489 15.71 36.36 -10.16
CA GLY A 489 14.93 37.45 -9.55
C GLY A 489 14.71 37.33 -8.03
N CYS A 490 14.95 36.17 -7.43
CA CYS A 490 15.02 36.04 -5.96
C CYS A 490 16.42 36.39 -5.44
N LEU A 491 17.47 36.02 -6.17
CA LEU A 491 18.83 36.41 -5.81
C LEU A 491 19.02 37.92 -5.95
N GLU A 492 18.53 38.55 -7.02
CA GLU A 492 18.62 39.99 -7.23
C GLU A 492 17.98 40.81 -6.12
N LYS A 493 16.87 40.35 -5.56
CA LYS A 493 16.21 41.02 -4.44
C LYS A 493 16.97 40.90 -3.12
N VAL A 494 17.67 39.79 -2.92
CA VAL A 494 18.41 39.53 -1.67
C VAL A 494 19.80 40.18 -1.72
N THR A 495 20.45 40.19 -2.88
CA THR A 495 21.81 40.73 -3.05
C THR A 495 21.84 42.17 -3.58
N GLY A 496 20.74 42.66 -4.15
CA GLY A 496 20.67 43.97 -4.81
C GLY A 496 21.41 44.05 -6.16
N LYS A 497 21.94 42.93 -6.67
CA LYS A 497 22.71 42.83 -7.92
C LYS A 497 22.10 41.77 -8.85
N LYS A 498 22.19 41.96 -10.17
CA LYS A 498 21.73 40.98 -11.15
C LYS A 498 22.69 39.78 -11.20
N ILE A 499 22.28 38.67 -10.61
CA ILE A 499 23.08 37.44 -10.54
C ILE A 499 22.39 36.34 -11.36
N HIS A 500 23.14 35.68 -12.23
CA HIS A 500 22.65 34.55 -13.02
C HIS A 500 23.05 33.20 -12.41
N VAL A 501 22.10 32.27 -12.31
CA VAL A 501 22.36 30.95 -11.72
C VAL A 501 22.82 29.91 -12.77
N LYS A 502 23.92 29.22 -12.44
CA LYS A 502 24.46 28.09 -13.20
C LYS A 502 24.47 26.82 -12.35
N PHE A 503 23.94 25.72 -12.92
CA PHE A 503 23.84 24.43 -12.23
C PHE A 503 24.95 23.46 -12.66
N ILE A 504 25.66 22.90 -11.68
CA ILE A 504 26.70 21.88 -11.89
C ILE A 504 26.26 20.57 -11.21
N VAL A 505 26.62 19.43 -11.78
CA VAL A 505 26.34 18.11 -11.17
C VAL A 505 27.54 17.69 -10.34
N SER A 506 27.30 17.21 -9.12
CA SER A 506 28.37 16.74 -8.24
C SER A 506 29.11 15.53 -8.80
N LYS A 507 30.45 15.57 -8.81
CA LYS A 507 31.31 14.45 -9.27
C LYS A 507 31.57 13.41 -8.16
N ASN A 508 31.50 13.80 -6.89
CA ASN A 508 31.65 12.92 -5.73
C ASN A 508 30.36 12.96 -4.91
N GLY A 509 29.56 11.88 -4.96
CA GLY A 509 28.28 11.82 -4.24
C GLY A 509 28.45 12.10 -2.75
N PHE A 510 27.73 13.10 -2.23
CA PHE A 510 27.62 13.35 -0.79
C PHE A 510 26.38 12.65 -0.21
N LYS A 511 26.52 12.08 1.00
CA LYS A 511 25.39 11.59 1.80
C LYS A 511 24.55 12.78 2.26
N VAL A 512 23.26 12.75 1.94
CA VAL A 512 22.27 13.74 2.38
C VAL A 512 22.00 13.53 3.87
N VAL A 513 22.21 14.57 4.68
CA VAL A 513 21.69 14.61 6.06
C VAL A 513 20.20 14.96 5.96
N GLU A 514 19.34 13.98 6.22
CA GLU A 514 17.90 14.18 6.31
C GLU A 514 17.56 14.95 7.59
N ASN A 515 17.31 16.24 7.48
CA ASN A 515 16.63 16.98 8.54
C ASN A 515 15.15 16.54 8.55
N LYS A 516 14.82 15.67 9.52
CA LYS A 516 13.45 15.30 9.88
C LYS A 516 12.64 16.54 10.21
N SER A 517 11.65 16.82 9.38
CA SER A 517 10.58 17.76 9.67
C SER A 517 9.69 17.20 10.78
N SER A 518 9.79 17.75 11.99
CA SER A 518 8.73 17.66 12.99
C SER A 518 7.61 18.61 12.59
N GLY A 519 6.48 18.05 12.18
CA GLY A 519 5.22 18.77 12.11
C GLY A 519 4.59 18.77 13.50
N HIS A 520 4.37 19.95 14.08
CA HIS A 520 3.19 20.25 14.88
C HIS A 520 3.04 21.78 14.96
N GLY A 521 1.87 22.26 14.55
CA GLY A 521 1.50 23.65 14.75
C GLY A 521 1.09 23.87 16.20
N VAL A 522 1.62 24.91 16.83
CA VAL A 522 0.95 25.65 17.91
C VAL A 522 1.42 27.11 17.82
N VAL A 523 0.42 27.99 17.75
CA VAL A 523 0.30 29.40 18.18
C VAL A 523 1.57 30.10 18.71
N GLN A 524 1.80 31.32 18.19
CA GLN A 524 2.76 32.31 18.69
C GLN A 524 2.48 32.72 20.14
N GLU A 525 3.51 32.81 20.99
CA GLU A 525 3.59 33.83 22.04
C GLU A 525 5.03 34.02 22.59
N GLY A 526 5.43 35.28 22.75
CA GLY A 526 6.33 35.76 23.81
C GLY A 526 7.85 35.49 23.74
N LYS A 527 8.63 36.50 23.34
CA LYS A 527 10.08 36.62 23.65
C LYS A 527 10.32 36.71 25.17
N SER A 528 11.35 36.03 25.68
CA SER A 528 12.07 36.43 26.89
C SER A 528 13.55 36.04 26.81
N LYS A 529 14.42 37.01 27.14
CA LYS A 529 15.89 36.98 27.13
C LYS A 529 16.42 36.18 28.33
N LYS A 530 17.15 35.06 28.12
CA LYS A 530 18.07 34.42 29.11
C LYS A 530 18.82 33.16 28.61
N SER A 531 18.90 32.89 27.30
CA SER A 531 19.36 31.58 26.78
C SER A 531 20.88 31.38 26.64
N ASP A 532 21.69 32.42 26.78
CA ASP A 532 23.11 32.32 26.41
C ASP A 532 24.06 31.94 27.57
N ASP A 533 23.65 32.09 28.83
CA ASP A 533 24.53 31.79 29.97
C ASP A 533 24.62 30.27 30.31
N ILE A 534 23.57 29.48 30.00
CA ILE A 534 23.51 28.05 30.37
C ILE A 534 24.29 27.15 29.40
N LYS A 535 24.56 27.63 28.17
CA LYS A 535 25.39 26.91 27.19
C LYS A 535 26.85 26.75 27.62
N ASN A 536 27.29 27.53 28.60
CA ASN A 536 28.67 27.50 29.10
C ASN A 536 28.86 26.66 30.36
N GLU A 537 27.80 26.04 30.90
CA GLU A 537 27.97 25.08 31.98
C GLU A 537 28.65 23.78 31.50
N PRO A 538 29.68 23.29 32.23
CA PRO A 538 30.50 22.16 31.79
C PRO A 538 29.74 20.83 31.73
N MET A 539 28.69 20.64 32.53
CA MET A 539 27.85 19.44 32.48
C MET A 539 26.94 19.40 31.25
N VAL A 540 26.38 20.54 30.87
CA VAL A 540 25.48 20.66 29.71
C VAL A 540 26.27 20.48 28.41
N LYS A 541 27.49 21.00 28.32
CA LYS A 541 28.39 20.75 27.18
C LYS A 541 28.74 19.28 26.99
N LYS A 542 29.08 18.57 28.07
CA LYS A 542 29.36 17.13 28.00
C LYS A 542 28.14 16.32 27.59
N ALA A 543 26.94 16.69 28.05
CA ALA A 543 25.71 16.03 27.63
C ALA A 543 25.40 16.28 26.14
N ILE A 544 25.64 17.49 25.64
CA ILE A 544 25.47 17.84 24.23
C ILE A 544 26.45 17.05 23.34
N GLU A 545 27.73 16.96 23.73
CA GLU A 545 28.74 16.20 22.98
C GLU A 545 28.49 14.69 23.01
N PHE A 546 27.96 14.14 24.12
CA PHE A 546 27.76 12.70 24.26
C PHE A 546 26.50 12.20 23.53
N PHE A 547 25.46 13.02 23.44
CA PHE A 547 24.16 12.64 22.87
C PHE A 547 23.84 13.32 21.53
N ASP A 548 24.76 14.12 20.99
CA ASP A 548 24.60 14.88 19.74
C ASP A 548 23.29 15.71 19.72
N GLY A 549 22.96 16.29 20.89
CA GLY A 549 21.68 16.95 21.18
C GLY A 549 21.76 18.48 21.12
N SER A 550 20.61 19.15 21.03
CA SER A 550 20.52 20.62 21.11
C SER A 550 19.55 21.05 22.22
N ILE A 551 19.84 22.18 22.88
CA ILE A 551 18.97 22.71 23.93
C ILE A 551 17.72 23.31 23.27
N VAL A 552 16.57 22.68 23.46
CA VAL A 552 15.30 23.12 22.87
C VAL A 552 14.61 24.18 23.74
N ASN A 553 14.70 24.09 25.07
CA ASN A 553 14.13 25.08 25.99
C ASN A 553 14.78 25.00 27.38
N VAL A 554 14.87 26.12 28.09
CA VAL A 554 15.32 26.19 29.49
C VAL A 554 14.17 26.71 30.33
N ARG A 555 13.75 25.96 31.35
CA ARG A 555 12.75 26.40 32.33
C ARG A 555 13.43 26.58 33.69
N GLU A 556 13.29 27.76 34.30
CA GLU A 556 13.64 27.97 35.70
C GLU A 556 12.55 27.31 36.56
N GLU A 557 12.89 26.35 37.41
CA GLU A 557 11.99 25.89 38.47
C GLU A 557 11.85 27.03 39.49
N LYS A 558 10.66 27.63 39.57
CA LYS A 558 10.31 28.46 40.72
C LYS A 558 10.06 27.51 41.89
N GLY A 559 10.88 27.62 42.93
CA GLY A 559 10.63 26.99 44.23
C GLY A 559 9.38 27.50 44.90
#